data_AF-A0AAV7KAA4-F1
#
_entry.id   AF-A0AAV7KAA4-F1
#
_cell.length_a   1.000
_cell.length_b   1.000
_cell.length_c   1.000
_cell.angle_alpha   90.00
_cell.angle_beta   90.00
_cell.angle_gamma   90.00
#
_symmetry.space_group_name_H-M   'P 1'
#
loop_
_entity.id
_entity.type
_entity.pdbx_description
1 polymer ?
#
loop_
_entity_poly.entity_id
_entity_poly.type
_entity_poly.pdbx_seq_one_letter_code
_entity_poly.pdbx_strand_id
1 'polypeptide(L)'
;MQEYEYPGYLKVALRGSIACDPDKRDSVDIDSITVPKLAQFITNTFPYGMLDTSSPGITEQCIYTMTPDSNSIIDQHPIHSNIYICCGFSGHGFKLAPVIGQLMSDMLYGTETKFDLKHFSLKRFKKAKL
;
A
#
# COMPACT_ATOMS: atom_id res chain seq x y z
N MET A 1 -8.98 -18.82 17.03
CA MET A 1 -8.90 -17.96 15.84
C MET A 1 -9.45 -16.63 16.28
N GLN A 2 -8.59 -15.62 16.45
CA GLN A 2 -9.02 -14.31 16.93
C GLN A 2 -9.67 -13.58 15.76
N GLU A 3 -10.93 -13.17 15.89
CA GLU A 3 -11.67 -12.47 14.84
C GLU A 3 -11.03 -11.10 14.60
N TYR A 4 -10.28 -10.96 13.51
CA TYR A 4 -9.70 -9.68 13.05
C TYR A 4 -10.74 -8.76 12.39
N GLU A 5 -12.01 -9.10 12.54
CA GLU A 5 -13.12 -8.35 11.99
C GLU A 5 -13.72 -7.46 13.08
N TYR A 6 -14.26 -6.32 12.66
CA TYR A 6 -14.97 -5.39 13.53
C TYR A 6 -16.44 -5.39 13.12
N PRO A 7 -17.27 -6.34 13.62
CA PRO A 7 -18.69 -6.40 13.26
C PRO A 7 -19.41 -5.09 13.56
N GLY A 8 -20.23 -4.62 12.62
CA GLY A 8 -20.93 -3.34 12.73
C GLY A 8 -20.10 -2.11 12.38
N TYR A 9 -18.82 -2.26 12.05
CA TYR A 9 -17.97 -1.16 11.60
C TYR A 9 -17.71 -1.22 10.09
N LEU A 10 -17.64 -0.03 9.47
CA LEU A 10 -17.17 0.13 8.10
C LEU A 10 -15.75 0.70 8.11
N LYS A 11 -14.81 0.00 7.46
CA LYS A 11 -13.47 0.53 7.25
C LYS A 11 -13.48 1.52 6.09
N VAL A 12 -13.10 2.76 6.38
CA VAL A 12 -12.93 3.83 5.39
C VAL A 12 -11.54 4.42 5.55
N ALA A 13 -10.86 4.72 4.45
CA ALA A 13 -9.52 5.28 4.46
C ALA A 13 -9.38 6.35 3.38
N LEU A 14 -8.60 7.38 3.68
CA LEU A 14 -8.21 8.39 2.70
C LEU A 14 -6.96 7.89 1.97
N ARG A 15 -6.95 7.93 0.63
CA ARG A 15 -5.75 7.59 -0.13
C ARG A 15 -4.72 8.70 -0.01
N GLY A 16 -3.58 8.38 0.60
CA GLY A 16 -2.45 9.29 0.72
C GLY A 16 -2.56 10.24 1.90
N SER A 17 -1.40 10.67 2.38
CA SER A 17 -1.24 11.57 3.51
C SER A 17 0.05 12.35 3.35
N ILE A 18 0.48 13.04 4.40
CA ILE A 18 1.79 13.66 4.50
C ILE A 18 2.90 12.60 4.44
N ALA A 19 4.09 13.02 3.99
CA ALA A 19 5.28 12.21 4.15
C ALA A 19 5.56 11.98 5.65
N CYS A 20 5.95 10.76 6.00
CA CYS A 20 6.30 10.39 7.36
C CYS A 20 7.65 9.68 7.39
N ASP A 21 8.33 9.78 8.53
CA ASP A 21 9.45 8.93 8.87
C ASP A 21 8.88 7.55 9.26
N PRO A 22 9.26 6.45 8.56
CA PRO A 22 8.71 5.12 8.84
C PRO A 22 9.01 4.64 10.26
N ASP A 23 10.11 5.10 10.87
CA ASP A 23 10.49 4.74 12.25
C ASP A 23 9.74 5.58 13.29
N LYS A 24 8.97 6.58 12.85
CA LYS A 24 8.15 7.47 13.68
C LYS A 24 6.73 7.59 13.15
N ARG A 25 6.17 6.46 12.69
CA ARG A 25 4.84 6.38 12.08
C ARG A 25 3.78 7.18 12.86
N ASP A 26 3.68 6.89 14.15
CA ASP A 26 2.58 7.39 14.99
C ASP A 26 2.92 8.73 15.67
N SER A 27 4.01 9.40 15.27
CA SER A 27 4.42 10.67 15.88
C SER A 27 3.64 11.88 15.37
N VAL A 28 2.84 11.71 14.31
CA VAL A 28 2.04 12.80 13.73
C VAL A 28 0.56 12.52 13.97
N ASP A 29 -0.11 13.50 14.58
CA ASP A 29 -1.57 13.51 14.65
C ASP A 29 -2.15 13.83 13.27
N ILE A 30 -2.39 12.77 12.50
CA ILE A 30 -3.02 12.87 11.19
C ILE A 30 -4.55 12.83 11.29
N ASP A 31 -5.09 12.34 12.40
CA ASP A 31 -6.53 12.14 12.61
C ASP A 31 -7.26 13.48 12.63
N SER A 32 -6.64 14.52 13.22
CA SER A 32 -7.15 15.90 13.15
C SER A 32 -7.35 16.42 11.71
N ILE A 33 -6.62 15.85 10.73
CA ILE A 33 -6.69 16.23 9.31
C ILE A 33 -7.61 15.29 8.52
N THR A 34 -7.56 13.97 8.78
CA THR A 34 -8.24 12.95 7.97
C THR A 34 -9.67 12.69 8.42
N VAL A 35 -9.94 12.67 9.72
CA VAL A 35 -11.26 12.32 10.27
C VAL A 35 -12.34 13.27 9.77
N PRO A 36 -12.18 14.61 9.79
CA PRO A 36 -13.20 15.52 9.26
C PRO A 36 -13.48 15.30 7.75
N LYS A 37 -12.42 15.02 6.97
CA LYS A 37 -12.54 14.76 5.53
C LYS A 37 -13.28 13.46 5.24
N LEU A 38 -12.99 12.41 6.00
CA LEU A 38 -13.66 11.11 5.88
C LEU A 38 -15.11 11.20 6.33
N ALA A 39 -15.41 11.87 7.44
CA ALA A 39 -16.78 12.09 7.90
C ALA A 39 -17.61 12.80 6.81
N GLN A 40 -17.08 13.87 6.23
CA GLN A 40 -17.74 14.58 5.13
C GLN A 40 -17.95 13.71 3.89
N PHE A 41 -16.95 12.91 3.51
CA PHE A 41 -17.05 11.99 2.38
C PHE A 41 -18.14 10.93 2.60
N ILE A 42 -18.20 10.36 3.80
CA ILE A 42 -19.20 9.35 4.18
C ILE A 42 -20.60 9.95 4.15
N THR A 43 -20.82 11.11 4.77
CA THR A 43 -22.13 11.80 4.79
C THR A 43 -22.62 12.11 3.37
N ASN A 44 -21.72 12.47 2.46
CA ASN A 44 -22.08 12.75 1.06
C ASN A 44 -22.37 11.48 0.24
N THR A 45 -21.68 10.38 0.55
CA THR A 45 -21.76 9.12 -0.22
C THR A 45 -22.88 8.21 0.28
N PHE A 46 -23.15 8.23 1.59
CA PHE A 46 -24.18 7.44 2.27
C PHE A 46 -25.17 8.38 2.97
N PRO A 47 -26.05 9.04 2.20
CA PRO A 47 -27.04 9.95 2.77
C PRO A 47 -28.04 9.19 3.66
N TYR A 48 -28.85 9.93 4.42
CA TYR A 48 -29.91 9.42 5.31
C TYR A 48 -29.44 8.82 6.65
N GLY A 49 -28.20 9.09 7.08
CA GLY A 49 -27.73 8.70 8.41
C GLY A 49 -27.54 7.18 8.57
N MET A 50 -27.28 6.47 7.46
CA MET A 50 -26.99 5.03 7.47
C MET A 50 -25.70 4.68 8.22
N LEU A 51 -24.80 5.65 8.37
CA LEU A 51 -23.52 5.51 9.06
C LEU A 51 -23.39 6.65 10.06
N ASP A 52 -23.00 6.33 11.29
CA ASP A 52 -22.63 7.33 12.29
C ASP A 52 -21.27 7.94 11.93
N THR A 53 -21.25 9.24 11.68
CA THR A 53 -20.04 10.01 11.35
C THR A 53 -19.65 10.99 12.46
N SER A 54 -20.27 10.92 13.64
CA SER A 54 -19.98 11.79 14.78
C SER A 54 -18.57 11.60 15.33
N SER A 55 -18.09 10.35 15.35
CA SER A 55 -16.72 9.98 15.71
C SER A 55 -16.35 8.61 15.15
N PRO A 56 -15.07 8.36 14.82
CA PRO A 56 -14.63 7.02 14.45
C PRO A 56 -14.62 6.12 15.68
N GLY A 57 -15.11 4.88 15.53
CA GLY A 57 -14.96 3.89 16.60
C GLY A 57 -13.52 3.39 16.77
N ILE A 58 -12.77 3.32 15.67
CA ILE A 58 -11.37 2.88 15.64
C ILE A 58 -10.63 3.72 14.60
N THR A 59 -9.44 4.21 14.95
CA THR A 59 -8.50 4.84 14.00
C THR A 59 -7.20 4.04 13.97
N GLU A 60 -6.68 3.83 12.76
CA GLU A 60 -5.45 3.08 12.52
C GLU A 60 -4.65 3.79 11.43
N GLN A 61 -3.39 4.06 11.72
CA GLN A 61 -2.48 4.69 10.76
C GLN A 61 -1.83 3.62 9.86
N CYS A 62 -1.38 4.02 8.67
CA CYS A 62 -0.71 3.12 7.72
C CYS A 62 0.31 3.91 6.89
N ILE A 63 1.34 3.22 6.41
CA ILE A 63 2.42 3.81 5.60
C ILE A 63 2.39 3.24 4.19
N TYR A 64 2.60 4.12 3.21
CA TYR A 64 2.90 3.72 1.84
C TYR A 64 4.36 3.99 1.51
N THR A 65 5.05 2.99 0.97
CA THR A 65 6.31 3.20 0.26
C THR A 65 6.01 3.48 -1.21
N MET A 66 6.15 4.74 -1.60
CA MET A 66 5.79 5.23 -2.92
C MET A 66 6.97 5.17 -3.90
N THR A 67 6.72 4.68 -5.11
CA THR A 67 7.60 4.90 -6.26
C THR A 67 7.15 6.15 -7.03
N PRO A 68 8.04 6.78 -7.82
CA PRO A 68 7.69 7.99 -8.58
C PRO A 68 6.49 7.84 -9.52
N ASP A 69 6.25 6.63 -10.03
CA ASP A 69 5.16 6.32 -10.95
C ASP A 69 4.01 5.52 -10.30
N SER A 70 4.07 5.32 -8.98
CA SER A 70 3.13 4.50 -8.20
C SER A 70 3.03 3.02 -8.61
N ASN A 71 3.98 2.49 -9.40
CA ASN A 71 4.07 1.06 -9.73
C ASN A 71 5.12 0.37 -8.85
N SER A 72 4.92 -0.89 -8.52
CA SER A 72 5.91 -1.67 -7.75
C SER A 72 7.24 -1.80 -8.50
N ILE A 73 8.29 -2.13 -7.76
CA ILE A 73 9.57 -2.57 -8.31
C ILE A 73 9.67 -4.07 -8.05
N ILE A 74 9.80 -4.84 -9.13
CA ILE A 74 9.98 -6.29 -9.11
C ILE A 74 11.09 -6.58 -10.11
N ASP A 75 12.29 -6.83 -9.61
CA ASP A 75 13.48 -6.97 -10.46
C ASP A 75 14.58 -7.79 -9.77
N GLN A 76 15.59 -8.18 -10.54
CA GLN A 76 16.86 -8.69 -10.01
C GLN A 76 17.85 -7.53 -9.88
N HIS A 77 18.69 -7.54 -8.85
CA HIS A 77 19.70 -6.50 -8.68
C HIS A 77 20.67 -6.51 -9.88
N PRO A 78 20.97 -5.35 -10.51
CA PRO A 78 21.70 -5.29 -11.78
C PRO A 78 23.16 -5.77 -11.68
N ILE A 79 23.74 -5.76 -10.48
CA ILE A 79 25.14 -6.14 -10.22
C ILE A 79 25.23 -7.49 -9.47
N HIS A 80 24.20 -7.86 -8.71
CA HIS A 80 24.25 -8.99 -7.78
C HIS A 80 23.14 -9.97 -8.12
N SER A 81 23.46 -11.02 -8.87
CA SER A 81 22.47 -12.00 -9.34
C SER A 81 21.76 -12.78 -8.23
N ASN A 82 22.31 -12.78 -7.02
CA ASN A 82 21.70 -13.42 -5.85
C ASN A 82 20.75 -12.50 -5.06
N ILE A 83 20.47 -11.29 -5.53
CA ILE A 83 19.59 -10.32 -4.87
C ILE A 83 18.39 -10.03 -5.76
N TYR A 84 17.19 -10.16 -5.19
CA TYR A 84 15.92 -9.81 -5.82
C TYR A 84 15.25 -8.67 -5.06
N ILE A 85 14.63 -7.76 -5.80
CA ILE A 85 13.99 -6.54 -5.29
C ILE A 85 12.49 -6.69 -5.53
N CYS A 86 11.71 -6.58 -4.46
CA CYS A 86 10.25 -6.63 -4.49
C CYS A 86 9.68 -5.60 -3.51
N CYS A 87 9.47 -4.36 -3.96
CA CYS A 87 9.15 -3.24 -3.07
C CYS A 87 8.34 -2.13 -3.77
N GLY A 88 8.07 -1.04 -3.04
CA GLY A 88 7.52 0.18 -3.66
C GLY A 88 6.06 0.06 -4.12
N PHE A 89 5.27 -0.77 -3.45
CA PHE A 89 3.90 -1.11 -3.86
C PHE A 89 2.87 0.03 -3.79
N SER A 90 3.26 1.21 -3.33
CA SER A 90 2.48 2.45 -3.51
C SER A 90 1.00 2.35 -3.09
N GLY A 91 0.75 1.58 -2.02
CA GLY A 91 -0.56 1.42 -1.40
C GLY A 91 -1.49 0.37 -1.99
N HIS A 92 -1.03 -0.44 -2.94
CA HIS A 92 -1.87 -1.47 -3.58
C HIS A 92 -1.29 -2.88 -3.53
N GLY A 93 -0.18 -3.08 -2.83
CA GLY A 93 0.52 -4.38 -2.76
C GLY A 93 -0.27 -5.50 -2.09
N PHE A 94 -1.10 -5.19 -1.08
CA PHE A 94 -1.79 -6.25 -0.31
C PHE A 94 -2.71 -7.12 -1.19
N LYS A 95 -3.50 -6.51 -2.08
CA LYS A 95 -4.38 -7.27 -2.99
C LYS A 95 -3.60 -8.12 -4.00
N LEU A 96 -2.34 -7.75 -4.26
CA LEU A 96 -1.46 -8.41 -5.22
C LEU A 96 -0.54 -9.44 -4.55
N ALA A 97 -0.46 -9.48 -3.22
CA ALA A 97 0.49 -10.30 -2.49
C ALA A 97 0.48 -11.79 -2.91
N PRO A 98 -0.67 -12.46 -3.15
CA PRO A 98 -0.66 -13.86 -3.58
C PRO A 98 0.01 -14.08 -4.94
N VAL A 99 -0.30 -13.25 -5.94
CA VAL A 99 0.27 -13.39 -7.29
C VAL A 99 1.74 -12.95 -7.33
N ILE A 100 2.10 -11.94 -6.54
CA ILE A 100 3.49 -11.51 -6.39
C ILE A 100 4.33 -12.57 -5.69
N GLY A 101 3.79 -13.25 -4.68
CA GLY A 101 4.48 -14.36 -4.02
C GLY A 101 4.84 -15.48 -5.00
N GLN A 102 3.88 -15.88 -5.85
CA GLN A 102 4.13 -16.86 -6.91
C GLN A 102 5.18 -16.36 -7.91
N LEU A 103 5.04 -15.13 -8.39
CA LEU A 103 5.99 -14.52 -9.33
C LEU A 103 7.42 -14.53 -8.78
N MET A 104 7.60 -14.12 -7.53
CA MET A 104 8.91 -14.09 -6.88
C MET A 104 9.48 -15.51 -6.72
N SER A 105 8.64 -16.50 -6.42
CA SER A 105 9.05 -17.91 -6.40
C SER A 105 9.57 -18.36 -7.77
N ASP A 106 8.83 -18.10 -8.84
CA ASP A 106 9.24 -18.47 -10.20
C ASP A 106 10.59 -17.83 -10.57
N MET A 107 10.76 -16.54 -10.25
CA MET A 107 12.01 -15.80 -10.47
C MET A 107 13.20 -16.39 -9.70
N LEU A 108 12.98 -16.84 -8.45
CA LEU A 108 14.02 -17.43 -7.60
C LEU A 108 14.47 -18.81 -8.09
N TYR A 109 13.54 -19.62 -8.61
CA TYR A 109 13.84 -20.94 -9.17
C TYR A 109 14.28 -20.90 -10.64
N GLY A 110 14.39 -19.70 -11.24
CA GLY A 110 14.72 -19.55 -12.66
C GLY A 110 13.65 -20.12 -13.60
N THR A 111 12.41 -20.24 -13.12
CA THR A 111 11.27 -20.67 -13.92
C THR A 111 10.76 -19.51 -14.77
N GLU A 112 10.28 -19.79 -15.98
CA GLU A 112 9.69 -18.76 -16.83
C GLU A 112 8.45 -18.14 -16.17
N THR A 113 8.47 -16.82 -16.00
CA THR A 113 7.36 -16.07 -15.41
C THR A 113 6.25 -15.85 -16.43
N LYS A 114 4.98 -16.02 -16.03
CA LYS A 114 3.82 -15.77 -16.90
C LYS A 114 3.53 -14.29 -17.18
N PHE A 115 4.29 -13.36 -16.58
CA PHE A 115 4.04 -11.92 -16.60
C PHE A 115 5.20 -11.16 -17.25
N ASP A 116 4.90 -10.14 -18.05
CA ASP A 116 5.93 -9.20 -18.54
C ASP A 116 6.31 -8.22 -17.41
N LEU A 117 7.56 -8.30 -16.95
CA LEU A 117 8.08 -7.49 -15.85
C LEU A 117 8.71 -6.17 -16.28
N LYS A 118 8.77 -5.84 -17.58
CA LYS A 118 9.41 -4.59 -18.05
C LYS A 118 8.87 -3.34 -17.34
N HIS A 119 7.56 -3.32 -17.08
CA HIS A 119 6.89 -2.19 -16.40
C HIS A 119 7.24 -2.11 -14.91
N PHE A 120 7.65 -3.21 -14.30
CA PHE A 120 8.06 -3.28 -12.89
C PHE A 120 9.58 -3.25 -12.70
N SER A 121 10.35 -3.29 -13.79
CA SER A 121 11.80 -3.21 -13.73
C SER A 121 12.26 -1.90 -13.12
N LEU A 122 13.32 -1.96 -12.34
CA LEU A 122 13.99 -0.80 -11.79
C LEU A 122 14.58 0.10 -12.89
N LYS A 123 14.99 -0.49 -14.02
CA LYS A 123 15.60 0.22 -15.17
C LYS A 123 14.67 1.24 -15.81
N ARG A 124 13.36 1.19 -15.54
CA ARG A 124 12.41 2.21 -16.01
C ARG A 124 12.72 3.60 -15.44
N PHE A 125 13.41 3.66 -14.30
CA PHE A 125 13.87 4.92 -13.72
C PHE A 125 15.27 5.25 -14.26
N LYS A 126 15.37 6.31 -15.07
CA LYS A 126 16.59 6.75 -15.79
C LYS A 126 17.83 7.08 -14.93
N LYS A 127 17.73 6.99 -13.59
CA LYS A 127 18.79 7.29 -12.61
C LYS A 127 18.71 6.41 -11.34
N ALA A 128 18.33 5.15 -11.45
CA ALA A 128 18.48 4.24 -10.31
C ALA A 128 19.98 3.97 -10.08
N LYS A 129 20.61 4.76 -9.20
CA LYS A 129 21.90 4.38 -8.60
C LYS A 129 21.56 3.39 -7.48
N LEU A 130 21.87 2.12 -7.72
CA LEU A 130 22.00 1.12 -6.68
C LEU A 130 23.49 0.92 -6.38
#